data_AF-A0AAJ6AEN3-F1
#
_entry.id   AF-A0AAJ6AEN3-F1
#
_cell.length_a   1.000
_cell.length_b   1.000
_cell.length_c   1.000
_cell.angle_alpha   90.00
_cell.angle_beta   90.00
_cell.angle_gamma   90.00
#
_symmetry.space_group_name_H-M   'P 1'
#
loop_
_entity.id
_entity.type
_entity.pdbx_description
1 polymer ?
#
loop_
_entity_poly.entity_id
_entity_poly.type
_entity_poly.pdbx_seq_one_letter_code
_entity_poly.pdbx_strand_id
1 'polypeptide(L)'
;MSASENDDPYIETSLAEVKAALRVSTQRLERLFADSFLNRAGALASCLSLISTYGAEKAIRVLQGKEGSLARFLYYGPAQLFFGLDKARAAVRELPDAIAAHGQLLNRRDDLVRARKESVRNADAEHLRDQRLERPGSRKTGRGHDS
;
A
#
# COMPACT_ATOMS: atom_id res chain seq x y z
N MET A 1 23.43 -6.59 22.41
CA MET A 1 23.18 -7.03 21.03
C MET A 1 21.73 -6.69 20.73
N SER A 2 21.55 -5.53 20.11
CA SER A 2 20.25 -4.87 19.94
C SER A 2 19.47 -5.55 18.83
N ALA A 3 18.24 -5.95 19.12
CA ALA A 3 17.36 -6.60 18.14
C ALA A 3 17.00 -5.70 16.94
N SER A 4 17.26 -4.38 17.03
CA SER A 4 16.92 -3.39 15.99
C SER A 4 17.87 -3.35 14.79
N GLU A 5 19.11 -3.83 14.91
CA GLU A 5 20.12 -3.72 13.83
C GLU A 5 19.87 -4.70 12.66
N ASN A 6 19.11 -5.79 12.88
CA ASN A 6 18.86 -6.81 11.86
C ASN A 6 17.51 -6.68 11.13
N ASP A 7 16.60 -5.84 11.63
CA ASP A 7 15.23 -5.75 11.09
C ASP A 7 15.11 -4.83 9.86
N ASP A 8 15.95 -3.79 9.77
CA ASP A 8 15.91 -2.82 8.67
C ASP A 8 16.20 -3.43 7.28
N PRO A 9 17.27 -4.25 7.07
CA PRO A 9 17.52 -4.85 5.75
C PRO A 9 16.42 -5.83 5.32
N TYR A 10 15.76 -6.49 6.27
CA TYR A 10 14.62 -7.37 5.99
C TYR A 10 13.37 -6.59 5.56
N ILE A 11 13.06 -5.48 6.23
CA ILE A 11 11.93 -4.61 5.86
C ILE A 11 12.17 -3.99 4.49
N GLU A 12 13.40 -3.57 4.18
CA GLU A 12 13.74 -3.03 2.85
C GLU A 12 13.59 -4.06 1.73
N THR A 13 14.08 -5.28 1.95
CA THR A 13 13.93 -6.39 1.00
C THR A 13 12.45 -6.70 0.76
N SER A 14 11.67 -6.81 1.84
CA SER A 14 10.21 -7.04 1.78
C SER A 14 9.49 -5.91 1.03
N LEU A 15 9.88 -4.65 1.22
CA LEU A 15 9.33 -3.52 0.49
C LEU A 15 9.66 -3.59 -1.01
N ALA A 16 10.87 -4.00 -1.37
CA ALA A 16 11.25 -4.18 -2.77
C ALA A 16 10.43 -5.29 -3.45
N GLU A 17 10.24 -6.42 -2.77
CA GLU A 17 9.41 -7.54 -3.25
C GLU A 17 7.95 -7.12 -3.46
N VAL A 18 7.35 -6.44 -2.47
CA VAL A 18 5.96 -5.97 -2.60
C VAL A 18 5.83 -4.93 -3.72
N LYS A 19 6.81 -4.05 -3.93
CA LYS A 19 6.83 -3.12 -5.07
C LYS A 19 6.91 -3.86 -6.42
N ALA A 20 7.71 -4.91 -6.51
CA ALA A 20 7.78 -5.74 -7.72
C ALA A 20 6.44 -6.46 -7.97
N ALA A 21 5.85 -7.05 -6.93
CA ALA A 21 4.54 -7.69 -7.01
C ALA A 21 3.43 -6.71 -7.41
N LEU A 22 3.45 -5.47 -6.90
CA LEU A 22 2.52 -4.42 -7.30
C LEU A 22 2.63 -4.09 -8.79
N ARG A 23 3.84 -4.01 -9.35
CA ARG A 23 4.03 -3.79 -10.80
C ARG A 23 3.41 -4.90 -11.63
N VAL A 24 3.66 -6.16 -11.26
CA VAL A 24 3.07 -7.32 -11.94
C VAL A 24 1.54 -7.32 -11.82
N SER A 25 1.02 -7.01 -10.63
CA SER A 25 -0.42 -6.90 -10.38
C SER A 25 -1.06 -5.77 -11.21
N THR A 26 -0.41 -4.61 -11.33
CA THR A 26 -0.87 -3.51 -12.19
C THR A 26 -0.92 -3.92 -13.66
N GLN A 27 0.11 -4.60 -14.18
CA GLN A 27 0.12 -5.11 -15.56
C GLN A 27 -1.02 -6.12 -15.80
N ARG A 28 -1.31 -6.98 -14.81
CA ARG A 28 -2.45 -7.90 -14.88
C ARG A 28 -3.77 -7.13 -14.95
N LEU A 29 -3.95 -6.11 -14.11
CA LEU A 29 -5.14 -5.26 -14.17
C LEU A 29 -5.27 -4.55 -15.51
N GLU A 30 -4.19 -3.96 -16.01
CA GLU A 30 -4.16 -3.28 -17.30
C GLU A 30 -4.63 -4.21 -18.44
N ARG A 31 -4.12 -5.44 -18.48
CA ARG A 31 -4.55 -6.46 -19.45
C ARG A 31 -6.04 -6.76 -19.33
N LEU A 32 -6.52 -7.01 -18.11
CA LEU A 32 -7.94 -7.33 -17.87
C LEU A 32 -8.87 -6.16 -18.22
N PHE A 33 -8.48 -4.92 -17.92
CA PHE A 33 -9.23 -3.72 -18.29
C PHE A 33 -9.21 -3.49 -19.81
N ALA A 34 -8.08 -3.73 -20.47
CA ALA A 34 -7.97 -3.65 -21.93
C ALA A 34 -8.85 -4.68 -22.65
N ASP A 35 -9.03 -5.87 -22.05
CA ASP A 35 -9.92 -6.90 -22.58
C ASP A 35 -11.41 -6.62 -22.28
N SER A 36 -11.71 -5.79 -21.27
CA SER A 36 -13.09 -5.61 -20.75
C SER A 36 -13.75 -4.29 -21.13
N PHE A 37 -12.99 -3.21 -21.34
CA PHE A 37 -13.50 -1.84 -21.47
C PHE A 37 -12.88 -1.09 -22.64
N LEU A 38 -13.68 -0.24 -23.30
CA LEU A 38 -13.21 0.58 -24.42
C LEU A 38 -12.17 1.62 -23.97
N ASN A 39 -12.41 2.29 -22.84
CA ASN A 39 -11.47 3.24 -22.25
C ASN A 39 -10.56 2.55 -21.23
N ARG A 40 -9.61 1.76 -21.73
CA ARG A 40 -8.65 0.95 -20.95
C ARG A 40 -7.94 1.77 -19.87
N ALA A 41 -7.30 2.87 -20.27
CA ALA A 41 -6.48 3.69 -19.39
C ALA A 41 -7.33 4.43 -18.35
N GLY A 42 -8.48 4.98 -18.76
CA GLY A 42 -9.42 5.64 -17.84
C GLY A 42 -10.00 4.66 -16.82
N ALA A 43 -10.41 3.47 -17.26
CA ALA A 43 -10.95 2.45 -16.37
C ALA A 43 -9.93 1.96 -15.34
N LEU A 44 -8.68 1.73 -15.75
CA LEU A 44 -7.59 1.37 -14.85
C LEU A 44 -7.30 2.50 -13.86
N ALA A 45 -7.19 3.75 -14.33
CA ALA A 45 -6.93 4.90 -13.47
C ALA A 45 -8.03 5.09 -12.42
N SER A 46 -9.30 5.01 -12.82
CA SER A 46 -10.44 5.04 -11.90
C SER A 46 -10.41 3.88 -10.90
N CYS A 47 -10.02 2.68 -11.35
CA CYS A 47 -9.86 1.53 -10.46
C CYS A 47 -8.81 1.79 -9.38
N LEU A 48 -7.60 2.19 -9.79
CA LEU A 48 -6.49 2.45 -8.88
C LEU A 48 -6.82 3.60 -7.90
N SER A 49 -7.49 4.63 -8.40
CA SER A 49 -8.01 5.73 -7.58
C SER A 49 -9.00 5.23 -6.53
N LEU A 50 -10.02 4.46 -6.92
CA LEU A 50 -10.99 3.87 -5.99
C LEU A 50 -10.33 2.97 -4.92
N ILE A 51 -9.34 2.15 -5.32
CA ILE A 51 -8.60 1.30 -4.37
C ILE A 51 -7.84 2.17 -3.37
N SER A 52 -7.17 3.23 -3.83
CA SER A 52 -6.37 4.10 -2.96
C SER A 52 -7.23 4.94 -2.00
N THR A 53 -8.42 5.37 -2.42
CA THR A 53 -9.29 6.24 -1.62
C THR A 53 -10.24 5.47 -0.70
N TYR A 54 -10.80 4.36 -1.19
CA TYR A 54 -11.89 3.65 -0.50
C TYR A 54 -11.61 2.15 -0.28
N GLY A 55 -10.48 1.64 -0.75
CA GLY A 55 -10.13 0.23 -0.69
C GLY A 55 -10.67 -0.59 -1.86
N ALA A 56 -10.10 -1.80 -2.00
CA ALA A 56 -10.42 -2.72 -3.09
C ALA A 56 -11.89 -3.14 -3.13
N GLU A 57 -12.54 -3.30 -1.98
CA GLU A 57 -13.95 -3.69 -1.91
C GLU A 57 -14.88 -2.68 -2.57
N LYS A 58 -14.59 -1.37 -2.46
CA LYS A 58 -15.41 -0.35 -3.12
C LYS A 58 -15.24 -0.45 -4.64
N ALA A 59 -14.01 -0.59 -5.12
CA ALA A 59 -13.74 -0.80 -6.55
C ALA A 59 -14.48 -2.03 -7.10
N ILE A 60 -14.45 -3.15 -6.36
CA ILE A 60 -15.16 -4.38 -6.73
C ILE A 60 -16.69 -4.17 -6.78
N ARG A 61 -17.27 -3.49 -5.79
CA ARG A 61 -18.71 -3.19 -5.76
C ARG A 61 -19.15 -2.34 -6.95
N VAL A 62 -18.39 -1.30 -7.29
CA VAL A 62 -18.66 -0.47 -8.47
C VAL A 62 -18.54 -1.30 -9.75
N LEU A 63 -17.50 -2.13 -9.88
CA LEU A 63 -17.28 -2.98 -11.04
C LEU A 63 -18.42 -4.00 -11.25
N GLN A 64 -18.88 -4.63 -10.17
CA GLN A 64 -19.98 -5.59 -10.19
C GLN A 64 -21.35 -4.93 -10.42
N GLY A 65 -21.42 -3.60 -10.50
CA GLY A 65 -22.68 -2.86 -10.65
C GLY A 65 -23.57 -2.89 -9.40
N LYS A 66 -23.03 -3.27 -8.23
CA LYS A 66 -23.76 -3.26 -6.96
C LYS A 66 -24.07 -1.84 -6.47
N GLU A 67 -23.32 -0.87 -6.97
CA GLU A 67 -23.55 0.58 -6.78
C GLU A 67 -24.38 1.19 -7.92
N GLY A 68 -24.95 0.34 -8.79
CA GLY A 68 -25.70 0.74 -9.99
C GLY A 68 -24.89 0.62 -11.29
N SER A 69 -25.59 0.35 -12.39
CA SER A 69 -25.02 0.27 -13.74
C SER A 69 -24.43 1.62 -14.20
N LEU A 70 -25.03 2.74 -13.77
CA LEU A 70 -24.52 4.08 -14.04
C LEU A 70 -23.18 4.33 -13.36
N ALA A 71 -23.00 3.90 -12.11
CA ALA A 71 -21.72 4.04 -11.41
C ALA A 71 -20.61 3.29 -12.16
N ARG A 72 -20.86 2.04 -12.57
CA ARG A 72 -19.90 1.27 -13.38
C ARG A 72 -19.52 2.02 -14.67
N PHE A 73 -20.50 2.58 -15.36
CA PHE A 73 -20.26 3.35 -16.59
C PHE A 73 -19.46 4.64 -16.33
N LEU A 74 -19.76 5.38 -15.26
CA LEU A 74 -19.06 6.62 -14.92
C LEU A 74 -17.59 6.37 -14.55
N TYR A 75 -17.31 5.31 -13.78
CA TYR A 75 -15.95 5.01 -13.34
C TYR A 75 -15.13 4.27 -14.40
N TYR A 76 -15.70 3.26 -15.07
CA TYR A 76 -14.95 2.38 -15.97
C TYR A 76 -15.26 2.59 -17.46
N GLY A 77 -16.27 3.42 -17.79
CA GLY A 77 -16.70 3.63 -19.15
C GLY A 77 -17.51 2.46 -19.73
N PRO A 78 -17.83 2.53 -21.03
CA PRO A 78 -18.57 1.47 -21.71
C PRO A 78 -17.74 0.18 -21.80
N ALA A 79 -18.40 -0.94 -21.55
CA ALA A 79 -17.82 -2.27 -21.74
C ALA A 79 -17.56 -2.54 -23.23
N GLN A 80 -16.53 -3.34 -23.51
CA GLN A 80 -16.17 -3.73 -24.86
C GLN A 80 -17.16 -4.78 -25.39
N LEU A 81 -17.99 -4.38 -26.37
CA LEU A 81 -19.06 -5.21 -26.92
C LEU A 81 -18.75 -5.78 -28.32
N PHE A 82 -17.68 -5.33 -28.98
CA PHE A 82 -17.49 -5.54 -30.42
C PHE A 82 -16.45 -6.61 -30.79
N PHE A 83 -15.50 -6.95 -29.89
CA PHE A 83 -14.47 -7.95 -30.17
C PHE A 83 -14.26 -8.89 -28.97
N GLY A 84 -14.35 -10.20 -29.20
CA GLY A 84 -14.01 -11.22 -28.21
C GLY A 84 -14.89 -11.19 -26.96
N LEU A 85 -16.21 -11.24 -27.14
CA LEU A 85 -17.19 -11.11 -26.05
C LEU A 85 -16.97 -12.12 -24.91
N ASP A 86 -16.49 -13.33 -25.25
CA ASP A 86 -16.10 -14.34 -24.25
C ASP A 86 -14.82 -13.96 -23.50
N LYS A 87 -13.84 -13.37 -24.19
CA LYS A 87 -12.62 -12.85 -23.57
C LYS A 87 -12.92 -11.67 -22.65
N ALA A 88 -13.77 -10.75 -23.07
CA ALA A 88 -14.24 -9.63 -22.26
C ALA A 88 -15.03 -10.12 -21.04
N ARG A 89 -15.91 -11.12 -21.20
CA ARG A 89 -16.64 -11.73 -20.08
C ARG A 89 -15.71 -12.44 -19.11
N ALA A 90 -14.73 -13.20 -19.60
CA ALA A 90 -13.73 -13.86 -18.77
C ALA A 90 -12.91 -12.83 -17.99
N ALA A 91 -12.45 -11.77 -18.65
CA ALA A 91 -11.70 -10.70 -18.01
C ALA A 91 -12.53 -9.97 -16.93
N VAL A 92 -13.80 -9.66 -17.20
CA VAL A 92 -14.71 -9.08 -16.19
C VAL A 92 -14.92 -10.00 -14.98
N ARG A 93 -14.92 -11.33 -15.18
CA ARG A 93 -15.02 -12.31 -14.08
C ARG A 93 -13.74 -12.37 -13.24
N GLU A 94 -12.57 -12.19 -13.84
CA GLU A 94 -11.28 -12.19 -13.16
C GLU A 94 -10.94 -10.86 -12.46
N LEU A 95 -11.50 -9.74 -12.92
CA LEU A 95 -11.19 -8.41 -12.40
C LEU A 95 -11.38 -8.29 -10.88
N PRO A 96 -12.47 -8.79 -10.25
CA PRO A 96 -12.64 -8.71 -8.80
C PRO A 96 -11.48 -9.32 -8.01
N ASP A 97 -11.03 -10.50 -8.40
CA ASP A 97 -9.94 -11.21 -7.72
C ASP A 97 -8.61 -10.49 -7.94
N ALA A 98 -8.37 -9.99 -9.16
CA ALA A 98 -7.17 -9.20 -9.46
C ALA A 98 -7.14 -7.88 -8.66
N ILE A 99 -8.29 -7.21 -8.51
CA ILE A 99 -8.44 -5.99 -7.71
C ILE A 99 -8.22 -6.28 -6.22
N ALA A 100 -8.78 -7.37 -5.70
CA ALA A 100 -8.59 -7.79 -4.32
C ALA A 100 -7.11 -8.09 -4.03
N ALA A 101 -6.44 -8.84 -4.90
CA ALA A 101 -5.01 -9.12 -4.77
C ALA A 101 -4.16 -7.84 -4.82
N HIS A 102 -4.49 -6.89 -5.71
CA HIS A 102 -3.80 -5.60 -5.76
C HIS A 102 -3.99 -4.80 -4.46
N GLY A 103 -5.21 -4.77 -3.92
CA GLY A 103 -5.51 -4.13 -2.64
C GLY A 103 -4.73 -4.72 -1.47
N GLN A 104 -4.62 -6.05 -1.41
CA GLN A 104 -3.83 -6.72 -0.37
C GLN A 104 -2.34 -6.35 -0.43
N LEU A 105 -1.78 -6.22 -1.64
CA LEU A 105 -0.39 -5.77 -1.82
C LEU A 105 -0.20 -4.31 -1.37
N LEU A 106 -1.18 -3.43 -1.62
CA LEU A 106 -1.13 -2.05 -1.13
C LEU A 106 -1.17 -1.99 0.39
N ASN A 107 -2.08 -2.75 1.02
CA ASN A 107 -2.14 -2.84 2.48
C ASN A 107 -0.82 -3.34 3.07
N ARG A 108 -0.26 -4.43 2.52
CA ARG A 108 1.02 -4.99 2.96
C ARG A 108 2.17 -3.98 2.80
N ARG A 109 2.20 -3.21 1.71
CA ARG A 109 3.17 -2.13 1.53
C ARG A 109 3.04 -1.09 2.64
N ASP A 110 1.82 -0.65 2.92
CA ASP A 110 1.56 0.41 3.90
C ASP A 110 1.89 -0.06 5.33
N ASP A 111 1.63 -1.33 5.65
CA ASP A 111 2.05 -1.97 6.90
C ASP A 111 3.58 -2.01 7.04
N LEU A 112 4.30 -2.39 5.98
CA LEU A 112 5.77 -2.39 5.98
C LEU A 112 6.35 -0.97 6.11
N VAL A 113 5.74 0.03 5.46
CA VAL A 113 6.14 1.44 5.60
C VAL A 113 5.91 1.92 7.03
N ARG A 114 4.80 1.54 7.66
CA ARG A 114 4.53 1.86 9.07
C ARG A 114 5.53 1.18 10.00
N ALA A 115 5.80 -0.11 9.81
CA ALA A 115 6.78 -0.85 10.59
C ALA A 115 8.18 -0.24 10.49
N ARG A 116 8.60 0.18 9.28
CA ARG A 116 9.86 0.90 9.09
C ARG A 116 9.90 2.20 9.89
N LYS A 117 8.84 3.00 9.82
CA LYS A 117 8.75 4.28 10.53
C LYS A 117 8.81 4.10 12.05
N GLU A 118 8.21 3.03 12.56
CA GLU A 118 8.25 2.67 13.98
C GLU A 118 9.64 2.20 14.40
N SER A 119 10.31 1.36 13.59
CA SER A 119 11.69 0.93 13.85
C SER A 119 12.66 2.11 13.96
N VAL A 120 12.60 3.05 13.02
CA VAL A 120 13.44 4.28 13.04
C VAL A 120 13.16 5.10 14.31
N ARG A 121 11.89 5.30 14.66
CA ARG A 121 11.52 6.05 15.89
C ARG A 121 12.02 5.39 17.16
N ASN A 122 12.00 4.06 17.22
CA ASN A 122 12.49 3.31 18.37
C ASN A 122 14.01 3.40 18.49
N ALA A 123 14.73 3.30 17.37
CA ALA A 123 16.19 3.49 17.34
C ALA A 123 16.59 4.90 17.80
N ASP A 124 15.88 5.94 17.34
CA ASP A 124 16.10 7.32 17.79
C ASP A 124 15.85 7.48 19.31
N ALA A 125 14.79 6.85 19.83
CA ALA A 125 14.44 6.89 21.24
C ALA A 125 15.45 6.15 22.12
N GLU A 126 15.99 5.02 21.66
CA GLU A 126 17.09 4.30 22.32
C GLU A 126 18.36 5.14 22.33
N HIS A 127 18.74 5.74 21.20
CA HIS A 127 19.92 6.59 21.12
C HIS A 127 19.86 7.81 22.05
N LEU A 128 18.67 8.42 22.20
CA LEU A 128 18.45 9.51 23.16
C LEU A 128 18.51 9.05 24.63
N ARG A 129 18.12 7.80 24.93
CA ARG A 129 18.22 7.23 26.28
C ARG A 129 19.67 6.94 26.64
N ASP A 130 20.42 6.36 25.70
CA ASP A 130 21.84 6.04 25.90
C ASP A 130 22.66 7.33 26.09
N GLN A 131 22.43 8.38 25.27
CA GLN A 131 23.06 9.69 25.46
C GLN A 131 22.71 10.35 26.81
N ARG A 132 21.52 10.08 27.38
CA ARG A 132 21.16 10.57 28.73
C ARG A 132 21.88 9.81 29.84
N LEU A 133 22.07 8.51 29.67
CA LEU A 133 22.79 7.66 30.63
C LEU A 133 24.30 7.94 30.61
N GLU A 134 24.85 8.28 29.45
CA GLU A 134 26.27 8.63 29.27
C GLU A 134 26.65 10.05 29.73
N ARG A 135 25.69 10.88 30.15
CA ARG A 135 26.01 12.13 30.87
C ARG A 135 26.13 11.83 32.36
N PRO A 136 27.34 11.64 32.93
CA PRO A 136 27.46 11.54 34.37
C PRO A 136 27.01 12.88 34.93
N GLY A 137 26.07 12.82 35.87
CA GLY A 137 25.54 14.01 36.52
C GLY A 137 26.69 14.90 36.98
N SER A 138 26.75 16.11 36.40
CA SER A 138 27.46 17.24 36.99
C SER A 138 26.74 17.58 38.30
N ARG A 139 26.93 16.73 39.32
CA ARG A 139 26.65 17.06 40.72
C ARG A 139 27.64 18.15 41.06
N LYS A 140 27.17 19.39 40.92
CA LYS A 140 27.82 20.58 41.47
C LYS A 140 27.85 20.41 42.99
N THR A 141 28.88 19.76 43.50
CA THR A 141 29.27 19.80 44.91
C THR A 141 29.90 21.16 45.19
N GLY A 142 29.12 22.12 45.65
CA GLY A 142 29.59 23.25 46.45
C GLY A 142 28.65 23.31 47.67
N ARG A 143 29.00 22.79 48.85
CA ARG A 143 29.99 23.35 49.80
C ARG A 143 29.69 24.85 49.94
N GLY A 144 28.80 25.26 50.83
CA GLY A 144 28.99 25.21 52.27
C GLY A 144 29.86 26.39 52.67
N HIS A 145 29.22 27.52 53.01
CA HIS A 145 29.85 28.58 53.78
C HIS A 145 28.76 29.29 54.60
N ASP A 146 28.46 28.67 55.74
CA ASP A 146 28.05 29.40 56.93
C ASP A 146 29.29 30.11 57.46
N SER A 147 29.25 31.44 57.55
CA SER A 147 29.89 32.32 58.56
C SER A 147 29.70 33.78 58.15
#